data_AF-A0A2I0L765-F1
#
_entry.id   AF-A0A2I0L765-F1
#
_cell.length_a   1.000
_cell.length_b   1.000
_cell.length_c   1.000
_cell.angle_alpha   90.00
_cell.angle_beta   90.00
_cell.angle_gamma   90.00
#
_symmetry.space_group_name_H-M   'P 1'
#
loop_
_entity.id
_entity.type
_entity.pdbx_description
1 polymer ?
#
loop_
_entity_poly.entity_id
_entity_poly.type
_entity_poly.pdbx_seq_one_letter_code
_entity_poly.pdbx_strand_id
1 'polypeptide(L)'
;MLTSSDQVVPTVIDDSLDIWQQVGAAYNIGIFHWRPTESAKKLAREWKEMLLADEKIWDQNGFNDIVRKQLGPSVDEDSGLVYAFDGNLKLGILPASIFCSGHTYFVQAMYQQLRLEPYAVHTTFQYAGTEGKRHRLREGMVFYDPPEYFDVPGGFLSFKPSIPKSLLFDGEHNIQSHFTLINYQMKQIRTALAIATVLDRTLVMPPLWCRMDRLWFPHPGVLEGSLTRQPFLCPLDHVFEINIMLKELPEDEFGPRIGIREYSFLDNPLMPKQVKDSWLDVQLCQVGSKDCQLSNSTNSKGVLRLPKHSNEETAREDRFRNRMKRYVGIWCCTADHDPGHIYYDMYWDEKPNWKPVPPQTAEEDHPPL
;
A
#
# COMPACT_ATOMS: atom_id res chain seq x y z
N MET A 1 20.27 -0.40 24.48
CA MET A 1 19.71 0.10 23.20
C MET A 1 18.44 -0.66 22.96
N LEU A 2 17.39 -0.02 22.48
CA LEU A 2 16.19 -0.69 21.99
C LEU A 2 16.08 -0.46 20.49
N THR A 3 15.62 -1.46 19.74
CA THR A 3 15.43 -1.40 18.29
C THR A 3 14.10 -2.03 17.91
N SER A 4 13.41 -1.48 16.92
CA SER A 4 12.30 -2.16 16.27
C SER A 4 12.77 -3.39 15.47
N SER A 5 11.83 -4.21 15.01
CA SER A 5 12.07 -5.33 14.11
C SER A 5 11.10 -5.32 12.93
N ASP A 6 11.47 -5.98 11.83
CA ASP A 6 10.57 -6.28 10.72
C ASP A 6 9.84 -7.62 10.94
N GLN A 7 9.73 -8.06 12.20
CA GLN A 7 9.03 -9.27 12.59
C GLN A 7 7.54 -9.12 12.29
N VAL A 8 6.98 -10.10 11.58
CA VAL A 8 5.55 -10.11 11.20
C VAL A 8 4.70 -11.05 12.04
N VAL A 9 5.34 -11.97 12.79
CA VAL A 9 4.68 -12.89 13.73
C VAL A 9 4.92 -12.38 15.14
N PRO A 10 3.87 -12.03 15.91
CA PRO A 10 4.06 -11.50 17.26
C PRO A 10 4.73 -12.55 18.14
N THR A 11 5.81 -12.17 18.84
CA THR A 11 6.44 -13.06 19.83
C THR A 11 5.83 -12.87 21.22
N VAL A 12 5.18 -11.73 21.44
CA VAL A 12 4.44 -11.35 22.63
C VAL A 12 3.10 -10.74 22.24
N ILE A 13 2.14 -10.75 23.18
CA ILE A 13 0.78 -10.23 22.95
C ILE A 13 0.45 -8.98 23.79
N ASP A 14 1.43 -8.49 24.54
CA ASP A 14 1.36 -7.30 25.39
C ASP A 14 2.40 -6.25 24.92
N ASP A 15 2.79 -5.33 25.81
CA ASP A 15 3.77 -4.27 25.55
C ASP A 15 5.19 -4.61 26.02
N SER A 16 5.45 -5.88 26.37
CA SER A 16 6.79 -6.36 26.71
C SER A 16 7.72 -6.40 25.49
N LEU A 17 9.03 -6.51 25.71
CA LEU A 17 9.99 -6.66 24.60
C LEU A 17 9.75 -7.98 23.86
N ASP A 18 9.96 -7.96 22.54
CA ASP A 18 9.91 -9.18 21.73
C ASP A 18 10.92 -10.21 22.26
N ILE A 19 10.51 -11.49 22.29
CA ILE A 19 11.35 -12.62 22.68
C ILE A 19 12.42 -12.80 21.61
N TRP A 20 13.63 -12.30 21.89
CA TRP A 20 14.70 -12.19 20.91
C TRP A 20 15.08 -13.51 20.24
N GLN A 21 14.91 -14.64 20.93
CA GLN A 21 15.15 -15.98 20.37
C GLN A 21 14.14 -16.38 19.29
N GLN A 22 12.96 -15.76 19.27
CA GLN A 22 11.88 -16.01 18.31
C GLN A 22 11.86 -14.99 17.17
N VAL A 23 12.63 -13.90 17.28
CA VAL A 23 12.73 -12.87 16.23
C VAL A 23 13.69 -13.34 15.15
N GLY A 24 13.13 -13.87 14.06
CA GLY A 24 13.89 -14.29 12.88
C GLY A 24 14.11 -13.16 11.86
N ALA A 25 13.17 -12.21 11.77
CA ALA A 25 13.24 -11.09 10.83
C ALA A 25 14.34 -10.09 11.20
N ALA A 26 14.72 -9.21 10.27
CA ALA A 26 15.74 -8.19 10.50
C ALA A 26 15.37 -7.25 11.67
N TYR A 27 16.38 -6.80 12.43
CA TYR A 27 16.21 -5.67 13.33
C TYR A 27 16.10 -4.41 12.48
N ASN A 28 14.95 -3.77 12.59
CA ASN A 28 14.58 -2.65 11.76
C ASN A 28 15.24 -1.38 12.28
N ILE A 29 15.88 -0.63 11.38
CA ILE A 29 16.70 0.54 11.72
C ILE A 29 15.93 1.88 11.68
N GLY A 30 14.60 1.84 11.61
CA GLY A 30 13.78 3.06 11.55
C GLY A 30 13.41 3.60 12.93
N ILE A 31 13.35 2.75 13.95
CA ILE A 31 13.00 3.17 15.32
C ILE A 31 14.03 2.62 16.30
N PHE A 32 14.66 3.54 17.02
CA PHE A 32 15.62 3.20 18.05
C PHE A 32 15.41 4.01 19.32
N HIS A 33 15.80 3.42 20.44
CA HIS A 33 16.11 4.16 21.66
C HIS A 33 17.57 3.93 22.06
N TRP A 34 18.37 4.99 22.00
CA TRP A 34 19.79 4.98 22.34
C TRP A 34 20.03 5.65 23.70
N ARG A 35 20.78 4.98 24.57
CA ARG A 35 21.46 5.65 25.70
C ARG A 35 22.90 5.92 25.27
N PRO A 36 23.46 7.11 25.51
CA PRO A 36 24.78 7.52 25.02
C PRO A 36 25.93 6.91 25.84
N THR A 37 25.94 5.58 26.00
CA THR A 37 27.03 4.84 26.65
C THR A 37 28.21 4.68 25.69
N GLU A 38 29.39 4.36 26.24
CA GLU A 38 30.59 4.14 25.41
C GLU A 38 30.39 3.00 24.41
N SER A 39 29.75 1.89 24.81
CA SER A 39 29.42 0.79 23.88
C SER A 39 28.50 1.23 22.75
N ALA A 40 27.50 2.05 23.04
CA ALA A 40 26.54 2.51 22.04
C ALA A 40 27.19 3.49 21.05
N LYS A 41 28.05 4.40 21.55
CA LYS A 41 28.85 5.28 20.69
C LYS A 41 29.82 4.50 19.81
N LYS A 42 30.43 3.43 20.36
CA LYS A 42 31.32 2.53 19.62
C LYS A 42 30.58 1.82 18.49
N LEU A 43 29.42 1.22 18.77
CA LEU A 43 28.55 0.61 17.76
C LEU A 43 28.21 1.60 16.64
N ALA A 44 27.76 2.81 16.99
CA ALA A 44 27.39 3.83 16.00
C ALA A 44 28.58 4.27 15.13
N ARG A 45 29.79 4.33 15.72
CA ARG A 45 31.02 4.65 14.98
C ARG A 45 31.38 3.54 14.01
N GLU A 46 31.42 2.29 14.46
CA GLU A 46 31.75 1.13 13.62
C GLU A 46 30.75 0.95 12.48
N TRP A 47 29.45 1.09 12.77
CA TRP A 47 28.41 1.03 11.73
C TRP A 47 28.59 2.14 10.69
N LYS A 48 28.83 3.39 11.13
CA LYS A 48 29.11 4.50 10.20
C LYS A 48 30.37 4.24 9.35
N GLU A 49 31.45 3.78 9.97
CA GLU A 49 32.72 3.51 9.26
C GLU A 49 32.56 2.38 8.24
N MET A 50 31.81 1.32 8.56
CA MET A 50 31.44 0.25 7.64
C MET A 50 30.70 0.79 6.41
N LEU A 51 29.65 1.60 6.62
CA LEU A 51 28.83 2.14 5.52
C LEU A 51 29.60 3.13 4.64
N LEU A 52 30.53 3.89 5.22
CA LEU A 52 31.37 4.81 4.45
C LEU A 52 32.49 4.10 3.67
N ALA A 53 32.87 2.89 4.09
CA ALA A 53 33.92 2.12 3.43
C ALA A 53 33.42 1.34 2.20
N ASP A 54 32.14 0.96 2.16
CA ASP A 54 31.54 0.23 1.04
C ASP A 54 30.09 0.65 0.81
N GLU A 55 29.86 1.37 -0.30
CA GLU A 55 28.53 1.84 -0.73
C GLU A 55 27.55 0.70 -1.08
N LYS A 56 28.04 -0.54 -1.25
CA LYS A 56 27.21 -1.70 -1.54
C LYS A 56 26.56 -2.29 -0.29
N ILE A 57 27.06 -1.93 0.90
CA ILE A 57 26.48 -2.40 2.15
C ILE A 57 25.21 -1.59 2.42
N TRP A 58 24.07 -2.26 2.35
CA TRP A 58 22.81 -1.67 2.79
C TRP A 58 22.84 -1.45 4.30
N ASP A 59 22.45 -0.26 4.76
CA ASP A 59 22.51 0.19 6.16
C ASP A 59 21.85 -0.78 7.14
N GLN A 60 20.66 -1.28 6.79
CA GLN A 60 19.93 -2.28 7.59
C GLN A 60 20.71 -3.58 7.72
N ASN A 61 21.32 -4.08 6.63
CA ASN A 61 22.11 -5.31 6.67
C ASN A 61 23.37 -5.10 7.51
N GLY A 62 24.12 -4.01 7.28
CA GLY A 62 25.33 -3.70 8.05
C GLY A 62 25.06 -3.58 9.55
N PHE A 63 23.94 -2.97 9.95
CA PHE A 63 23.55 -2.92 11.37
C PHE A 63 23.31 -4.32 11.95
N ASN A 64 22.56 -5.15 11.23
CA ASN A 64 22.25 -6.51 11.66
C ASN A 64 23.51 -7.37 11.74
N ASP A 65 24.43 -7.26 10.79
CA ASP A 65 25.71 -7.99 10.79
C ASP A 65 26.54 -7.66 12.04
N ILE A 66 26.63 -6.38 12.41
CA ILE A 66 27.39 -5.95 13.60
C ILE A 66 26.70 -6.42 14.89
N VAL A 67 25.40 -6.17 15.03
CA VAL A 67 24.67 -6.42 16.28
C VAL A 67 24.48 -7.92 16.51
N ARG A 68 24.25 -8.70 15.45
CA ARG A 68 23.97 -10.14 15.53
C ARG A 68 25.21 -11.03 15.54
N LYS A 69 26.40 -10.48 15.29
CA LYS A 69 27.66 -11.23 15.28
C LYS A 69 27.82 -12.17 16.48
N GLN A 70 27.46 -11.69 17.67
CA GLN A 70 27.31 -12.52 18.85
C GLN A 70 26.11 -12.01 19.67
N LEU A 71 25.02 -12.78 19.64
CA LEU A 71 23.86 -12.60 20.50
C LEU A 71 23.92 -13.58 21.67
N GLY A 72 23.48 -13.09 22.83
CA GLY A 72 23.42 -13.87 24.06
C GLY A 72 24.64 -13.67 24.96
N PRO A 73 24.54 -14.11 26.22
CA PRO A 73 23.33 -14.65 26.87
C PRO A 73 22.29 -13.54 27.16
N SER A 74 21.13 -13.91 27.73
CA SER A 74 20.22 -12.93 28.35
C SER A 74 20.96 -12.10 29.40
N VAL A 75 20.58 -10.84 29.55
CA VAL A 75 21.19 -9.94 30.54
C VAL A 75 20.77 -10.31 31.96
N ASP A 76 19.52 -10.71 32.12
CA ASP A 76 18.88 -11.22 33.33
C ASP A 76 17.66 -12.09 32.91
N GLU A 77 16.92 -12.62 33.90
CA GLU A 77 15.83 -13.57 33.66
C GLU A 77 14.53 -12.91 33.17
N ASP A 78 14.28 -11.64 33.51
CA ASP A 78 12.94 -11.03 33.41
C ASP A 78 12.87 -9.84 32.44
N SER A 79 13.99 -9.18 32.13
CA SER A 79 13.95 -7.90 31.41
C SER A 79 13.71 -8.03 29.91
N GLY A 80 13.78 -9.24 29.34
CA GLY A 80 13.79 -9.46 27.88
C GLY A 80 15.01 -8.88 27.16
N LEU A 81 16.07 -8.49 27.88
CA LEU A 81 17.28 -7.92 27.29
C LEU A 81 18.31 -9.02 27.00
N VAL A 82 19.09 -8.82 25.94
CA VAL A 82 20.14 -9.72 25.48
C VAL A 82 21.47 -8.98 25.32
N TYR A 83 22.58 -9.66 25.61
CA TYR A 83 23.88 -9.15 25.22
C TYR A 83 24.08 -9.27 23.70
N ALA A 84 24.52 -8.19 23.08
CA ALA A 84 24.78 -8.07 21.65
C ALA A 84 26.11 -7.34 21.42
N PHE A 85 26.55 -7.27 20.16
CA PHE A 85 27.79 -6.57 19.78
C PHE A 85 29.00 -7.09 20.58
N ASP A 86 29.28 -8.39 20.44
CA ASP A 86 30.35 -9.12 21.13
C ASP A 86 30.29 -8.95 22.66
N GLY A 87 29.07 -8.99 23.22
CA GLY A 87 28.81 -8.85 24.65
C GLY A 87 28.87 -7.43 25.22
N ASN A 88 29.18 -6.41 24.40
CA ASN A 88 29.41 -5.05 24.88
C ASN A 88 28.14 -4.22 25.03
N LEU A 89 27.02 -4.67 24.45
CA LEU A 89 25.78 -3.90 24.38
C LEU A 89 24.61 -4.69 24.96
N LYS A 90 23.82 -4.06 25.83
CA LYS A 90 22.50 -4.57 26.23
C LYS A 90 21.46 -4.13 25.19
N LEU A 91 20.86 -5.09 24.52
CA LEU A 91 19.87 -4.91 23.46
C LEU A 91 18.49 -5.38 23.94
N GLY A 92 17.45 -4.64 23.58
CA GLY A 92 16.06 -5.10 23.63
C GLY A 92 15.40 -4.88 22.28
N ILE A 93 14.46 -5.75 21.93
CA ILE A 93 13.70 -5.63 20.68
C ILE A 93 12.31 -5.12 21.03
N LEU A 94 11.95 -3.97 20.49
CA LEU A 94 10.66 -3.36 20.68
C LEU A 94 9.59 -4.21 19.98
N PRO A 95 8.45 -4.52 20.64
CA PRO A 95 7.47 -5.44 20.08
C PRO A 95 6.82 -4.85 18.82
N ALA A 96 6.80 -5.64 17.74
CA ALA A 96 6.24 -5.23 16.46
C ALA A 96 4.73 -4.91 16.50
N SER A 97 4.05 -5.28 17.59
CA SER A 97 2.64 -4.98 17.85
C SER A 97 2.36 -3.51 18.17
N ILE A 98 3.33 -2.77 18.73
CA ILE A 98 3.17 -1.33 19.08
C ILE A 98 4.28 -0.44 18.50
N PHE A 99 5.43 -1.00 18.14
CA PHE A 99 6.47 -0.37 17.33
C PHE A 99 6.41 -0.95 15.92
N CYS A 100 5.33 -0.60 15.23
CA CYS A 100 4.89 -1.33 14.06
C CYS A 100 5.76 -1.07 12.84
N SER A 101 6.02 -2.14 12.09
CA SER A 101 6.36 -2.07 10.67
C SER A 101 5.12 -1.70 9.84
N GLY A 102 5.30 -1.43 8.56
CA GLY A 102 4.14 -1.19 7.69
C GLY A 102 3.25 -2.40 7.48
N HIS A 103 3.83 -3.60 7.54
CA HIS A 103 3.05 -4.84 7.44
C HIS A 103 2.16 -5.03 8.68
N THR A 104 2.76 -4.93 9.87
CA THR A 104 2.05 -5.13 11.15
C THR A 104 1.01 -4.04 11.43
N TYR A 105 1.25 -2.79 10.99
CA TYR A 105 0.28 -1.70 11.15
C TYR A 105 -0.82 -1.73 10.08
N PHE A 106 -0.48 -1.76 8.79
CA PHE A 106 -1.43 -1.49 7.71
C PHE A 106 -2.04 -2.74 7.07
N VAL A 107 -1.34 -3.88 7.09
CA VAL A 107 -1.84 -5.13 6.49
C VAL A 107 -2.51 -6.00 7.56
N GLN A 108 -1.82 -6.22 8.68
CA GLN A 108 -2.34 -7.04 9.78
C GLN A 108 -3.27 -6.27 10.72
N ALA A 109 -3.09 -4.95 10.85
CA ALA A 109 -3.67 -4.18 11.95
C ALA A 109 -3.46 -4.88 13.31
N MET A 110 -2.24 -5.38 13.54
CA MET A 110 -1.90 -6.28 14.66
C MET A 110 -2.32 -5.69 16.01
N TYR A 111 -2.05 -4.41 16.22
CA TYR A 111 -2.45 -3.68 17.43
C TYR A 111 -3.96 -3.75 17.69
N GLN A 112 -4.81 -3.66 16.66
CA GLN A 112 -6.26 -3.74 16.82
C GLN A 112 -6.70 -5.15 17.25
N GLN A 113 -6.04 -6.17 16.69
CA GLN A 113 -6.34 -7.56 17.02
C GLN A 113 -5.90 -7.93 18.43
N LEU A 114 -4.78 -7.37 18.89
CA LEU A 114 -4.24 -7.56 20.25
C LEU A 114 -4.80 -6.55 21.27
N ARG A 115 -5.60 -5.58 20.83
CA ARG A 115 -6.17 -4.49 21.67
C ARG A 115 -5.09 -3.65 22.35
N LEU A 116 -4.05 -3.32 21.61
CA LEU A 116 -2.93 -2.48 22.01
C LEU A 116 -2.99 -1.11 21.33
N GLU A 117 -2.26 -0.14 21.88
CA GLU A 117 -2.09 1.18 21.30
C GLU A 117 -0.69 1.30 20.65
N PRO A 118 -0.61 1.56 19.34
CA PRO A 118 0.67 1.79 18.68
C PRO A 118 1.39 3.02 19.24
N TYR A 119 2.68 2.87 19.54
CA TYR A 119 3.55 3.96 19.96
C TYR A 119 4.20 4.66 18.77
N ALA A 120 4.64 3.88 17.77
CA ALA A 120 5.27 4.39 16.56
C ALA A 120 5.02 3.44 15.39
N VAL A 121 5.01 3.99 14.18
CA VAL A 121 4.98 3.22 12.93
C VAL A 121 6.15 3.62 12.06
N HIS A 122 6.91 2.64 11.59
CA HIS A 122 7.95 2.82 10.58
C HIS A 122 7.51 2.18 9.27
N THR A 123 7.65 2.92 8.18
CA THR A 123 7.20 2.49 6.86
C THR A 123 8.23 1.58 6.18
N THR A 124 8.28 0.32 6.63
CA THR A 124 8.75 -0.86 5.89
C THR A 124 7.61 -1.72 5.36
N PHE A 125 7.87 -2.58 4.37
CA PHE A 125 6.82 -3.32 3.64
C PHE A 125 5.87 -2.43 2.80
N GLN A 126 6.39 -1.34 2.22
CA GLN A 126 5.68 -0.49 1.26
C GLN A 126 6.40 -0.43 -0.07
N TYR A 127 5.61 -0.29 -1.11
CA TYR A 127 6.04 -0.06 -2.49
C TYR A 127 6.02 1.44 -2.80
N ALA A 128 6.41 1.80 -4.03
CA ALA A 128 6.36 3.18 -4.53
C ALA A 128 7.20 4.23 -3.77
N GLY A 129 8.26 3.81 -3.05
CA GLY A 129 9.24 4.70 -2.43
C GLY A 129 8.62 5.73 -1.47
N THR A 130 9.14 6.96 -1.44
CA THR A 130 8.66 8.03 -0.56
C THR A 130 7.17 8.34 -0.77
N GLU A 131 6.71 8.31 -2.02
CA GLU A 131 5.31 8.63 -2.35
C GLU A 131 4.35 7.55 -1.84
N GLY A 132 4.69 6.27 -2.01
CA GLY A 132 3.92 5.17 -1.45
C GLY A 132 3.94 5.15 0.07
N LYS A 133 5.09 5.40 0.71
CA LYS A 133 5.19 5.53 2.18
C LYS A 133 4.29 6.65 2.71
N ARG A 134 4.28 7.81 2.06
CA ARG A 134 3.41 8.94 2.44
C ARG A 134 1.93 8.59 2.26
N HIS A 135 1.57 8.01 1.11
CA HIS A 135 0.19 7.56 0.86
C HIS A 135 -0.27 6.52 1.89
N ARG A 136 0.60 5.58 2.29
CA ARG A 136 0.30 4.59 3.32
C ARG A 136 -0.02 5.22 4.67
N LEU A 137 0.77 6.20 5.09
CA LEU A 137 0.52 6.94 6.34
C LEU A 137 -0.80 7.72 6.27
N ARG A 138 -1.14 8.28 5.11
CA ARG A 138 -2.42 8.95 4.87
C ARG A 138 -3.61 7.99 4.88
N GLU A 139 -3.47 6.78 4.31
CA GLU A 139 -4.48 5.73 4.37
C GLU A 139 -4.81 5.38 5.83
N GLY A 140 -3.79 5.29 6.68
CA GLY A 140 -3.96 5.12 8.13
C GLY A 140 -4.34 6.38 8.91
N MET A 141 -4.53 7.53 8.25
CA MET A 141 -4.79 8.84 8.86
C MET A 141 -3.77 9.28 9.94
N VAL A 142 -2.52 8.83 9.81
CA VAL A 142 -1.41 9.15 10.73
C VAL A 142 -0.38 10.10 10.10
N PHE A 143 -0.62 10.56 8.87
CA PHE A 143 0.15 11.63 8.24
C PHE A 143 -0.52 12.99 8.46
N TYR A 144 0.28 14.01 8.78
CA TYR A 144 -0.21 15.37 8.88
C TYR A 144 -0.09 16.08 7.53
N ASP A 145 -1.22 16.50 6.98
CA ASP A 145 -1.31 17.29 5.76
C ASP A 145 -1.82 18.71 6.05
N PRO A 146 -1.38 19.71 5.27
CA PRO A 146 -1.87 21.07 5.42
C PRO A 146 -3.29 21.21 4.83
N PRO A 147 -4.06 22.26 5.18
CA PRO A 147 -5.45 22.42 4.76
C PRO A 147 -5.69 22.35 3.24
N GLU A 148 -4.74 22.82 2.44
CA GLU A 148 -4.81 22.84 0.96
C GLU A 148 -4.85 21.42 0.37
N TYR A 149 -4.39 20.41 1.12
CA TYR A 149 -4.50 19.02 0.71
C TYR A 149 -5.96 18.55 0.67
N PHE A 150 -6.78 19.10 1.57
CA PHE A 150 -8.19 18.76 1.77
C PHE A 150 -9.17 19.60 0.95
N ASP A 151 -8.71 20.70 0.36
CA ASP A 151 -9.53 21.61 -0.44
C ASP A 151 -8.80 21.96 -1.74
N VAL A 152 -8.99 21.10 -2.76
CA VAL A 152 -8.34 21.26 -4.06
C VAL A 152 -9.28 21.93 -5.08
N PRO A 153 -8.73 22.72 -6.02
CA PRO A 153 -9.51 23.19 -7.17
C PRO A 153 -10.18 22.03 -7.92
N GLY A 154 -11.40 22.25 -8.41
CA GLY A 154 -12.22 21.22 -9.07
C GLY A 154 -12.97 20.28 -8.11
N GLY A 155 -12.47 20.12 -6.89
CA GLY A 155 -13.05 19.28 -5.84
C GLY A 155 -12.83 17.78 -6.08
N PHE A 156 -13.58 16.97 -5.33
CA PHE A 156 -13.38 15.52 -5.28
C PHE A 156 -14.47 14.75 -6.02
N LEU A 157 -14.11 13.55 -6.47
CA LEU A 157 -15.03 12.51 -6.91
C LEU A 157 -14.77 11.29 -6.01
N SER A 158 -15.82 10.73 -5.43
CA SER A 158 -15.77 9.42 -4.78
C SER A 158 -16.84 8.53 -5.38
N PHE A 159 -16.70 7.22 -5.22
CA PHE A 159 -17.75 6.28 -5.60
C PHE A 159 -17.81 5.15 -4.60
N LYS A 160 -19.00 4.55 -4.49
CA LYS A 160 -19.19 3.36 -3.67
C LYS A 160 -18.87 2.12 -4.51
N PRO A 161 -17.77 1.39 -4.23
CA PRO A 161 -17.50 0.15 -4.93
C PRO A 161 -18.58 -0.86 -4.59
N SER A 162 -19.06 -1.60 -5.59
CA SER A 162 -19.92 -2.76 -5.38
C SER A 162 -19.04 -3.98 -5.56
N ILE A 163 -18.90 -4.84 -4.56
CA ILE A 163 -18.17 -6.12 -4.66
C ILE A 163 -19.11 -7.24 -4.24
N PRO A 164 -19.42 -8.22 -5.11
CA PRO A 164 -20.18 -9.40 -4.73
C PRO A 164 -19.51 -10.11 -3.54
N LYS A 165 -20.31 -10.46 -2.52
CA LYS A 165 -19.79 -11.19 -1.34
C LYS A 165 -19.10 -12.49 -1.71
N SER A 166 -19.54 -13.14 -2.78
CA SER A 166 -18.89 -14.35 -3.31
C SER A 166 -17.44 -14.12 -3.73
N LEU A 167 -17.12 -12.97 -4.34
CA LEU A 167 -15.73 -12.63 -4.69
C LEU A 167 -14.86 -12.36 -3.46
N LEU A 168 -15.44 -12.03 -2.31
CA LEU A 168 -14.70 -11.83 -1.06
C LEU A 168 -14.51 -13.14 -0.28
N PHE A 169 -15.57 -13.94 -0.17
CA PHE A 169 -15.62 -15.02 0.84
C PHE A 169 -15.73 -16.43 0.26
N ASP A 170 -16.20 -16.60 -0.98
CA ASP A 170 -16.40 -17.95 -1.52
C ASP A 170 -15.10 -18.54 -2.06
N GLY A 171 -14.99 -19.86 -1.94
CA GLY A 171 -13.90 -20.66 -2.49
C GLY A 171 -12.56 -20.46 -1.77
N GLU A 172 -11.55 -21.15 -2.29
CA GLU A 172 -10.18 -21.04 -1.79
C GLU A 172 -9.56 -19.68 -2.16
N HIS A 173 -8.73 -19.15 -1.27
CA HIS A 173 -7.96 -17.93 -1.51
C HIS A 173 -6.61 -18.30 -2.15
N ASN A 174 -6.61 -18.37 -3.48
CA ASN A 174 -5.45 -18.63 -4.32
C ASN A 174 -5.22 -17.48 -5.34
N ILE A 175 -4.15 -17.57 -6.13
CA ILE A 175 -3.75 -16.55 -7.12
C ILE A 175 -4.91 -16.21 -8.07
N GLN A 176 -5.58 -17.22 -8.60
CA GLN A 176 -6.69 -17.02 -9.53
C GLN A 176 -7.83 -16.25 -8.88
N SER A 177 -8.19 -16.61 -7.64
CA SER A 177 -9.25 -15.92 -6.90
C SER A 177 -8.87 -14.49 -6.49
N HIS A 178 -7.59 -14.26 -6.17
CA HIS A 178 -7.04 -12.94 -5.86
C HIS A 178 -7.17 -12.02 -7.07
N PHE A 179 -6.66 -12.44 -8.23
CA PHE A 179 -6.76 -11.64 -9.45
C PHE A 179 -8.20 -11.46 -9.90
N THR A 180 -9.07 -12.45 -9.74
CA THR A 180 -10.51 -12.29 -10.03
C THR A 180 -11.12 -11.15 -9.19
N LEU A 181 -10.80 -11.08 -7.89
CA LEU A 181 -11.27 -10.01 -6.99
C LEU A 181 -10.65 -8.65 -7.35
N ILE A 182 -9.35 -8.58 -7.61
CA ILE A 182 -8.67 -7.32 -7.95
C ILE A 182 -9.12 -6.80 -9.32
N ASN A 183 -9.17 -7.65 -10.34
CA ASN A 183 -9.64 -7.31 -11.69
C ASN A 183 -11.05 -6.71 -11.68
N TYR A 184 -11.93 -7.25 -10.84
CA TYR A 184 -13.29 -6.75 -10.67
C TYR A 184 -13.33 -5.34 -10.05
N GLN A 185 -12.47 -5.06 -9.07
CA GLN A 185 -12.32 -3.73 -8.46
C GLN A 185 -11.64 -2.74 -9.41
N MET A 186 -10.55 -3.15 -10.07
CA MET A 186 -9.80 -2.35 -11.04
C MET A 186 -10.69 -1.85 -12.18
N LYS A 187 -11.62 -2.68 -12.67
CA LYS A 187 -12.58 -2.27 -13.71
C LYS A 187 -13.45 -1.09 -13.25
N GLN A 188 -13.91 -1.09 -12.00
CA GLN A 188 -14.68 0.02 -11.43
C GLN A 188 -13.81 1.26 -11.24
N ILE A 189 -12.59 1.08 -10.74
CA ILE A 189 -11.61 2.17 -10.56
C ILE A 189 -11.25 2.81 -11.90
N ARG A 190 -11.05 2.01 -12.98
CA ARG A 190 -10.80 2.51 -14.34
C ARG A 190 -11.91 3.44 -14.81
N THR A 191 -13.16 3.05 -14.60
CA THR A 191 -14.32 3.89 -14.91
C THR A 191 -14.34 5.16 -14.07
N ALA A 192 -14.05 5.08 -12.77
CA ALA A 192 -13.99 6.24 -11.89
C ALA A 192 -12.87 7.22 -12.30
N LEU A 193 -11.70 6.73 -12.69
CA LEU A 193 -10.59 7.54 -13.22
C LEU A 193 -10.98 8.24 -14.53
N ALA A 194 -11.71 7.56 -15.42
CA ALA A 194 -12.22 8.18 -16.65
C ALA A 194 -13.20 9.33 -16.33
N ILE A 195 -14.14 9.11 -15.39
CA ILE A 195 -15.11 10.14 -14.97
C ILE A 195 -14.38 11.31 -14.29
N ALA A 196 -13.42 11.04 -13.40
CA ALA A 196 -12.59 12.05 -12.75
C ALA A 196 -11.87 12.93 -13.79
N THR A 197 -11.35 12.32 -14.85
CA THR A 197 -10.70 13.01 -15.98
C THR A 197 -11.67 13.89 -16.77
N VAL A 198 -12.92 13.46 -16.95
CA VAL A 198 -13.94 14.25 -17.66
C VAL A 198 -14.43 15.42 -16.82
N LEU A 199 -14.54 15.22 -15.51
CA LEU A 199 -15.04 16.21 -14.57
C LEU A 199 -13.97 17.16 -14.03
N ASP A 200 -12.70 16.92 -14.33
CA ASP A 200 -11.55 17.61 -13.72
C ASP A 200 -11.61 17.56 -12.18
N ARG A 201 -11.80 16.36 -11.65
CA ARG A 201 -11.92 16.10 -10.20
C ARG A 201 -10.82 15.17 -9.71
N THR A 202 -10.39 15.41 -8.47
CA THR A 202 -9.49 14.48 -7.77
C THR A 202 -10.27 13.25 -7.31
N LEU A 203 -9.84 12.06 -7.72
CA LEU A 203 -10.49 10.80 -7.34
C LEU A 203 -10.07 10.37 -5.93
N VAL A 204 -11.03 10.24 -5.02
CA VAL A 204 -10.87 9.49 -3.78
C VAL A 204 -10.93 8.01 -4.14
N MET A 205 -9.80 7.32 -4.05
CA MET A 205 -9.67 5.90 -4.36
C MET A 205 -10.56 5.09 -3.41
N PRO A 206 -11.21 4.01 -3.87
CA PRO A 206 -12.02 3.18 -2.98
C PRO A 206 -11.10 2.32 -2.07
N PRO A 207 -11.63 1.82 -0.94
CA PRO A 207 -10.96 0.76 -0.19
C PRO A 207 -10.76 -0.47 -1.09
N LEU A 208 -9.55 -1.04 -1.09
CA LEU A 208 -9.20 -2.17 -1.93
C LEU A 208 -9.15 -3.47 -1.12
N TRP A 209 -9.83 -4.51 -1.58
CA TRP A 209 -9.82 -5.82 -0.92
C TRP A 209 -8.90 -6.78 -1.63
N CYS A 210 -7.97 -7.39 -0.89
CA CYS A 210 -7.06 -8.41 -1.39
C CYS A 210 -7.29 -9.74 -0.68
N ARG A 211 -7.18 -10.83 -1.45
CA ARG A 211 -7.07 -12.20 -0.90
C ARG A 211 -5.63 -12.60 -0.59
N MET A 212 -4.63 -11.92 -1.16
CA MET A 212 -3.22 -12.27 -1.03
C MET A 212 -2.42 -11.00 -0.82
N ASP A 213 -1.36 -11.13 -0.04
CA ASP A 213 -0.35 -10.13 0.23
C ASP A 213 0.50 -9.84 -1.00
N ARG A 214 1.23 -8.72 -1.00
CA ARG A 214 2.26 -8.39 -1.99
C ARG A 214 3.59 -8.27 -1.24
N LEU A 215 4.56 -9.12 -1.58
CA LEU A 215 5.91 -9.10 -1.00
C LEU A 215 6.98 -9.13 -2.12
N TRP A 216 8.26 -9.01 -1.77
CA TRP A 216 9.38 -9.03 -2.74
C TRP A 216 9.98 -10.42 -2.96
N PHE A 217 9.38 -11.44 -2.38
CA PHE A 217 9.87 -12.81 -2.40
C PHE A 217 8.70 -13.80 -2.47
N PRO A 218 8.93 -15.05 -2.88
CA PRO A 218 7.86 -16.04 -2.94
C PRO A 218 7.15 -16.29 -1.61
N HIS A 219 5.82 -16.38 -1.64
CA HIS A 219 5.01 -16.60 -0.43
C HIS A 219 3.71 -17.37 -0.74
N PRO A 220 3.10 -18.05 0.25
CA PRO A 220 1.88 -18.85 0.04
C PRO A 220 0.59 -18.01 -0.07
N GLY A 221 0.72 -16.68 -0.02
CA GLY A 221 -0.37 -15.71 -0.17
C GLY A 221 -0.53 -14.83 1.06
N VAL A 222 -0.31 -15.39 2.25
CA VAL A 222 -0.16 -14.69 3.53
C VAL A 222 1.01 -15.32 4.28
N LEU A 223 1.77 -14.54 5.03
CA LEU A 223 2.90 -15.06 5.80
C LEU A 223 2.42 -15.99 6.92
N GLU A 224 3.00 -17.19 7.00
CA GLU A 224 2.68 -18.16 8.04
C GLU A 224 2.95 -17.58 9.45
N GLY A 225 2.02 -17.82 10.37
CA GLY A 225 2.05 -17.27 11.72
C GLY A 225 1.65 -15.80 11.86
N SER A 226 1.54 -15.04 10.77
CA SER A 226 1.05 -13.66 10.83
C SER A 226 -0.43 -13.61 11.21
N LEU A 227 -0.89 -12.46 11.70
CA LEU A 227 -2.30 -12.23 12.03
C LEU A 227 -3.11 -11.71 10.83
N THR A 228 -2.57 -11.73 9.61
CA THR A 228 -3.29 -11.26 8.42
C THR A 228 -4.54 -12.12 8.19
N ARG A 229 -5.71 -11.49 8.15
CA ARG A 229 -6.98 -12.15 7.81
C ARG A 229 -7.19 -12.09 6.30
N GLN A 230 -7.81 -13.11 5.71
CA GLN A 230 -8.20 -13.06 4.29
C GLN A 230 -9.74 -13.06 4.15
N PRO A 231 -10.32 -12.21 3.28
CA PRO A 231 -9.66 -11.11 2.61
C PRO A 231 -9.34 -9.99 3.61
N PHE A 232 -8.38 -9.14 3.28
CA PHE A 232 -8.05 -7.94 4.05
C PHE A 232 -8.21 -6.69 3.20
N LEU A 233 -8.38 -5.56 3.88
CA LEU A 233 -8.23 -4.25 3.26
C LEU A 233 -6.75 -4.06 2.94
N CYS A 234 -6.38 -4.20 1.67
CA CYS A 234 -5.01 -4.01 1.26
C CYS A 234 -4.74 -2.54 0.94
N PRO A 235 -3.54 -2.06 1.29
CA PRO A 235 -3.05 -0.78 0.85
C PRO A 235 -3.05 -0.62 -0.68
N LEU A 236 -3.27 0.61 -1.17
CA LEU A 236 -3.38 0.86 -2.60
C LEU A 236 -2.11 0.45 -3.38
N ASP A 237 -0.94 0.57 -2.75
CA ASP A 237 0.36 0.20 -3.34
C ASP A 237 0.56 -1.32 -3.44
N HIS A 238 -0.40 -2.15 -3.02
CA HIS A 238 -0.39 -3.59 -3.34
C HIS A 238 -0.80 -3.87 -4.79
N VAL A 239 -1.45 -2.92 -5.47
CA VAL A 239 -1.93 -3.11 -6.85
C VAL A 239 -1.50 -1.97 -7.77
N PHE A 240 -1.44 -0.75 -7.25
CA PHE A 240 -1.14 0.44 -8.04
C PHE A 240 0.26 1.00 -7.78
N GLU A 241 0.91 1.49 -8.83
CA GLU A 241 2.20 2.17 -8.75
C GLU A 241 2.00 3.65 -8.38
N ILE A 242 1.80 3.91 -7.08
CA ILE A 242 1.45 5.24 -6.54
C ILE A 242 2.44 6.32 -6.96
N ASN A 243 3.74 6.01 -6.97
CA ASN A 243 4.80 6.90 -7.43
C ASN A 243 4.58 7.34 -8.88
N ILE A 244 4.02 6.48 -9.74
CA ILE A 244 3.69 6.81 -11.12
C ILE A 244 2.38 7.57 -11.21
N MET A 245 1.38 7.21 -10.41
CA MET A 245 0.10 7.92 -10.36
C MET A 245 0.26 9.39 -9.94
N LEU A 246 1.18 9.66 -9.01
CA LEU A 246 1.48 11.00 -8.50
C LEU A 246 2.48 11.77 -9.36
N LYS A 247 3.18 11.12 -10.29
CA LYS A 247 4.16 11.72 -11.18
C LYS A 247 3.48 12.56 -12.26
N GLU A 248 4.10 13.69 -12.60
CA GLU A 248 3.75 14.45 -13.80
C GLU A 248 4.23 13.68 -15.05
N LEU A 249 3.27 13.32 -15.91
CA LEU A 249 3.51 12.61 -17.17
C LEU A 249 3.17 13.56 -18.34
N PRO A 250 3.89 13.47 -19.48
CA PRO A 250 3.64 14.29 -20.66
C PRO A 250 2.17 14.25 -21.09
N GLU A 251 1.50 15.41 -21.15
CA GLU A 251 0.07 15.46 -21.43
C GLU A 251 -0.28 15.09 -22.87
N ASP A 252 0.65 15.27 -23.81
CA ASP A 252 0.54 14.88 -25.21
C ASP A 252 0.51 13.36 -25.40
N GLU A 253 1.16 12.60 -24.51
CA GLU A 253 1.18 11.13 -24.54
C GLU A 253 0.17 10.50 -23.58
N PHE A 254 -0.03 11.09 -22.39
CA PHE A 254 -0.78 10.49 -21.27
C PHE A 254 -2.05 11.27 -20.90
N GLY A 255 -2.33 12.39 -21.57
CA GLY A 255 -3.48 13.23 -21.26
C GLY A 255 -3.31 13.99 -19.94
N PRO A 256 -4.35 14.71 -19.49
CA PRO A 256 -4.25 15.54 -18.29
C PRO A 256 -3.96 14.70 -17.05
N ARG A 257 -3.35 15.33 -16.04
CA ARG A 257 -3.11 14.71 -14.74
C ARG A 257 -4.44 14.33 -14.08
N ILE A 258 -4.47 13.15 -13.46
CA ILE A 258 -5.60 12.69 -12.64
C ILE A 258 -5.14 12.71 -11.18
N GLY A 259 -5.70 13.62 -10.39
CA GLY A 259 -5.42 13.66 -8.96
C GLY A 259 -6.03 12.45 -8.24
N ILE A 260 -5.34 11.91 -7.24
CA ILE A 260 -5.87 10.86 -6.36
C ILE A 260 -5.77 11.23 -4.88
N ARG A 261 -6.64 10.62 -4.07
CA ARG A 261 -6.63 10.63 -2.61
C ARG A 261 -6.90 9.22 -2.06
N GLU A 262 -6.47 9.00 -0.83
CA GLU A 262 -6.59 7.76 -0.09
C GLU A 262 -8.05 7.43 0.23
N TYR A 263 -8.37 6.15 0.43
CA TYR A 263 -9.75 5.73 0.69
C TYR A 263 -10.34 6.29 1.98
N SER A 264 -9.50 6.62 2.97
CA SER A 264 -9.89 7.20 4.25
C SER A 264 -9.94 8.73 4.24
N PHE A 265 -9.66 9.36 3.09
CA PHE A 265 -9.53 10.81 2.97
C PHE A 265 -10.75 11.58 3.48
N LEU A 266 -11.97 11.15 3.13
CA LEU A 266 -13.21 11.81 3.54
C LEU A 266 -13.51 11.65 5.04
N ASP A 267 -13.01 10.58 5.65
CA ASP A 267 -13.15 10.29 7.08
C ASP A 267 -12.09 11.02 7.92
N ASN A 268 -11.09 11.63 7.29
CA ASN A 268 -9.99 12.28 7.98
C ASN A 268 -10.51 13.40 8.92
N PRO A 269 -10.07 13.42 10.20
CA PRO A 269 -10.52 14.42 11.16
C PRO A 269 -10.06 15.84 10.83
N LEU A 270 -8.97 16.00 10.07
CA LEU A 270 -8.46 17.30 9.64
C LEU A 270 -9.23 17.91 8.47
N MET A 271 -10.12 17.15 7.82
CA MET A 271 -10.86 17.63 6.67
C MET A 271 -11.80 18.80 7.05
N PRO A 272 -11.68 19.98 6.38
CA PRO A 272 -12.49 21.14 6.69
C PRO A 272 -13.99 20.86 6.57
N LYS A 273 -14.76 21.39 7.52
CA LYS A 273 -16.22 21.24 7.55
C LYS A 273 -16.89 21.73 6.26
N GLN A 274 -16.38 22.80 5.66
CA GLN A 274 -16.91 23.35 4.40
C GLN A 274 -16.84 22.35 3.25
N VAL A 275 -15.78 21.54 3.18
CA VAL A 275 -15.63 20.48 2.16
C VAL A 275 -16.59 19.33 2.48
N LYS A 276 -16.69 18.90 3.75
CA LYS A 276 -17.60 17.81 4.18
C LYS A 276 -19.07 18.13 3.91
N ASP A 277 -19.47 19.38 4.11
CA ASP A 277 -20.85 19.84 3.93
C ASP A 277 -21.19 20.09 2.44
N SER A 278 -20.18 20.18 1.56
CA SER A 278 -20.33 20.44 0.12
C SER A 278 -20.39 19.14 -0.68
N TRP A 279 -21.44 18.35 -0.46
CA TRP A 279 -21.63 17.03 -1.06
C TRP A 279 -22.77 16.98 -2.09
N LEU A 280 -22.56 16.27 -3.20
CA LEU A 280 -23.59 15.99 -4.20
C LEU A 280 -23.56 14.51 -4.61
N ASP A 281 -24.61 13.77 -4.28
CA ASP A 281 -24.78 12.38 -4.73
C ASP A 281 -25.35 12.31 -6.14
N VAL A 282 -24.67 11.54 -7.00
CA VAL A 282 -25.10 11.28 -8.38
C VAL A 282 -25.37 9.80 -8.54
N GLN A 283 -26.54 9.45 -9.09
CA GLN A 283 -26.87 8.08 -9.45
C GLN A 283 -26.83 7.92 -10.97
N LEU A 284 -26.10 6.90 -11.43
CA LEU A 284 -26.14 6.50 -12.84
C LEU A 284 -27.43 5.75 -13.10
N CYS A 285 -28.15 6.16 -14.15
CA CYS A 285 -29.40 5.53 -14.56
C CYS A 285 -29.31 5.06 -16.01
N GLN A 286 -29.96 3.94 -16.31
CA GLN A 286 -30.05 3.46 -17.69
C GLN A 286 -31.01 4.33 -18.49
N VAL A 287 -30.57 4.74 -19.68
CA VAL A 287 -31.37 5.49 -20.64
C VAL A 287 -32.67 4.72 -20.93
N GLY A 288 -33.82 5.32 -20.61
CA GLY A 288 -35.15 4.72 -20.79
C GLY A 288 -35.82 4.16 -19.52
N SER A 289 -35.13 4.15 -18.37
CA SER A 289 -35.78 3.82 -17.08
C SER A 289 -36.71 4.95 -16.60
N LYS A 290 -37.78 4.59 -15.86
CA LYS A 290 -38.90 5.48 -15.48
C LYS A 290 -38.48 6.78 -14.76
N ASP A 291 -37.33 6.78 -14.10
CA ASP A 291 -36.80 7.95 -13.36
C ASP A 291 -35.53 8.57 -13.99
N CYS A 292 -35.12 8.07 -15.16
CA CYS A 292 -33.98 8.57 -15.94
C CYS A 292 -34.45 9.44 -17.13
N GLN A 293 -35.51 10.22 -16.92
CA GLN A 293 -36.02 11.13 -17.94
C GLN A 293 -35.38 12.50 -17.81
N LEU A 294 -34.87 13.01 -18.94
CA LEU A 294 -34.44 14.39 -19.12
C LEU A 294 -35.66 15.30 -18.99
N SER A 295 -35.99 15.72 -17.77
CA SER A 295 -37.02 16.74 -17.59
C SER A 295 -36.44 18.08 -18.06
N ASN A 296 -37.02 18.67 -19.10
CA ASN A 296 -36.80 20.08 -19.51
C ASN A 296 -37.31 21.10 -18.46
N SER A 297 -37.53 20.67 -17.21
CA SER A 297 -37.93 21.51 -16.10
C SER A 297 -36.71 22.01 -15.36
N THR A 298 -36.70 23.31 -15.11
CA THR A 298 -35.73 24.17 -14.40
C THR A 298 -35.49 23.80 -12.92
N ASN A 299 -35.32 22.51 -12.60
CA ASN A 299 -34.76 22.06 -11.33
C ASN A 299 -33.41 21.37 -11.61
N SER A 300 -32.39 21.82 -10.89
CA SER A 300 -30.95 21.55 -11.01
C SER A 300 -30.52 20.08 -10.90
N LYS A 301 -31.04 19.19 -11.74
CA LYS A 301 -30.49 17.85 -11.95
C LYS A 301 -29.49 17.93 -13.10
N GLY A 302 -28.23 18.20 -12.76
CA GLY A 302 -27.14 18.24 -13.73
C GLY A 302 -26.93 16.85 -14.35
N VAL A 303 -27.37 16.67 -15.60
CA VAL A 303 -27.08 15.45 -16.36
C VAL A 303 -25.75 15.65 -17.08
N LEU A 304 -24.72 14.93 -16.63
CA LEU A 304 -23.46 14.86 -17.37
C LEU A 304 -23.63 13.91 -18.56
N ARG A 305 -23.78 14.48 -19.76
CA ARG A 305 -23.73 13.69 -20.99
C ARG A 305 -22.28 13.49 -21.40
N LEU A 306 -21.83 12.25 -21.38
CA LEU A 306 -20.57 11.88 -22.02
C LEU A 306 -20.76 12.00 -23.55
N PRO A 307 -19.92 12.77 -24.25
CA PRO A 307 -20.05 12.95 -25.69
C PRO A 307 -19.76 11.65 -26.46
N LYS A 308 -20.23 11.57 -27.71
CA LYS A 308 -20.15 10.38 -28.58
C LYS A 308 -19.25 10.65 -29.79
N HIS A 309 -18.24 9.80 -29.91
CA HIS A 309 -17.32 9.47 -31.00
C HIS A 309 -16.98 10.59 -31.99
N SER A 310 -15.87 11.28 -31.71
CA SER A 310 -15.10 12.13 -32.63
C SER A 310 -13.62 11.71 -32.69
N ASN A 311 -12.85 12.18 -33.68
CA ASN A 311 -11.40 11.87 -33.76
C ASN A 311 -10.60 12.44 -32.56
N GLU A 312 -11.02 13.58 -32.01
CA GLU A 312 -10.42 14.14 -30.80
C GLU A 312 -10.71 13.28 -29.56
N GLU A 313 -11.87 12.62 -29.51
CA GLU A 313 -12.20 11.65 -28.46
C GLU A 313 -11.33 10.40 -28.55
N THR A 314 -11.09 9.87 -29.75
CA THR A 314 -10.17 8.73 -29.94
C THR A 314 -8.76 9.08 -29.44
N ALA A 315 -8.24 10.25 -29.81
CA ALA A 315 -6.92 10.68 -29.33
C ALA A 315 -6.89 10.90 -27.81
N ARG A 316 -7.97 11.42 -27.22
CA ARG A 316 -8.11 11.56 -25.76
C ARG A 316 -8.19 10.20 -25.06
N GLU A 317 -8.90 9.26 -25.66
CA GLU A 317 -9.01 7.88 -25.18
C GLU A 317 -7.64 7.20 -25.21
N ASP A 318 -6.90 7.26 -26.32
CA ASP A 318 -5.56 6.66 -26.44
C ASP A 318 -4.62 7.18 -25.36
N ARG A 319 -4.60 8.49 -25.12
CA ARG A 319 -3.80 9.12 -24.07
C ARG A 319 -4.20 8.64 -22.67
N PHE A 320 -5.51 8.58 -22.39
CA PHE A 320 -6.01 8.02 -21.13
C PHE A 320 -5.58 6.56 -20.96
N ARG A 321 -5.69 5.75 -22.02
CA ARG A 321 -5.27 4.34 -21.98
C ARG A 321 -3.78 4.18 -21.74
N ASN A 322 -2.94 5.01 -22.36
CA ASN A 322 -1.50 5.03 -22.11
C ASN A 322 -1.20 5.32 -20.64
N ARG A 323 -1.92 6.26 -20.01
CA ARG A 323 -1.76 6.56 -18.58
C ARG A 323 -2.17 5.38 -17.71
N MET A 324 -3.32 4.78 -18.00
CA MET A 324 -3.88 3.67 -17.24
C MET A 324 -2.96 2.44 -17.20
N LYS A 325 -2.27 2.14 -18.30
CA LYS A 325 -1.29 1.04 -18.38
C LYS A 325 -0.10 1.22 -17.46
N ARG A 326 0.21 2.46 -17.06
CA ARG A 326 1.31 2.78 -16.13
C ARG A 326 0.93 2.74 -14.66
N TYR A 327 -0.37 2.67 -14.36
CA TYR A 327 -0.87 2.84 -12.98
C TYR A 327 -0.86 1.56 -12.17
N VAL A 328 -0.77 0.40 -12.80
CA VAL A 328 -0.82 -0.89 -12.13
C VAL A 328 0.57 -1.52 -12.07
N GLY A 329 0.83 -2.24 -10.99
CA GLY A 329 2.11 -2.85 -10.69
C GLY A 329 2.14 -4.35 -10.95
N ILE A 330 2.93 -5.02 -10.14
CA ILE A 330 3.06 -6.48 -10.12
C ILE A 330 2.57 -7.05 -8.79
N TRP A 331 2.00 -8.25 -8.84
CA TRP A 331 1.88 -9.13 -7.69
C TRP A 331 3.11 -10.05 -7.65
N CYS A 332 3.73 -10.19 -6.49
CA CYS A 332 4.91 -11.03 -6.31
C CYS A 332 4.79 -11.81 -5.00
N CYS A 333 5.18 -13.09 -4.93
CA CYS A 333 5.67 -13.93 -6.04
C CYS A 333 5.25 -15.40 -5.92
N THR A 334 5.15 -16.06 -7.07
CA THR A 334 5.06 -17.52 -7.18
C THR A 334 6.42 -18.16 -6.86
N ALA A 335 6.44 -19.28 -6.13
CA ALA A 335 7.68 -19.93 -5.69
C ALA A 335 8.41 -20.72 -6.79
N ASP A 336 7.69 -21.30 -7.73
CA ASP A 336 8.24 -22.25 -8.70
C ASP A 336 8.43 -21.64 -10.11
N HIS A 337 8.59 -20.32 -10.20
CA HIS A 337 8.73 -19.60 -11.48
C HIS A 337 9.71 -18.43 -11.37
N ASP A 338 10.54 -18.21 -12.40
CA ASP A 338 11.46 -17.08 -12.52
C ASP A 338 11.36 -16.44 -13.92
N PRO A 339 10.93 -15.16 -14.06
CA PRO A 339 10.47 -14.28 -12.98
C PRO A 339 9.16 -14.77 -12.35
N GLY A 340 9.02 -14.61 -11.03
CA GLY A 340 7.87 -15.10 -10.26
C GLY A 340 6.71 -14.11 -10.09
N HIS A 341 6.82 -12.91 -10.66
CA HIS A 341 5.80 -11.88 -10.54
C HIS A 341 4.76 -11.97 -11.64
N ILE A 342 3.55 -11.47 -11.35
CA ILE A 342 2.42 -11.42 -12.28
C ILE A 342 2.01 -9.95 -12.43
N TYR A 343 1.93 -9.46 -13.67
CA TYR A 343 1.46 -8.10 -13.92
C TYR A 343 -0.05 -7.98 -13.69
N TYR A 344 -0.45 -6.97 -12.92
CA TYR A 344 -1.82 -6.50 -12.99
C TYR A 344 -2.03 -5.82 -14.35
N ASP A 345 -3.20 -6.02 -14.95
CA ASP A 345 -3.52 -5.46 -16.25
C ASP A 345 -4.82 -4.67 -16.16
N MET A 346 -4.71 -3.35 -16.34
CA MET A 346 -5.86 -2.45 -16.29
C MET A 346 -6.89 -2.75 -17.39
N TYR A 347 -6.49 -3.45 -18.45
CA TYR A 347 -7.31 -3.83 -19.61
C TYR A 347 -7.46 -5.35 -19.78
N TRP A 348 -7.35 -6.10 -18.68
CA TRP A 348 -7.53 -7.57 -18.67
C TRP A 348 -8.84 -8.02 -19.34
N ASP A 349 -9.92 -7.24 -19.23
CA ASP A 349 -11.27 -7.58 -19.72
C ASP A 349 -11.44 -7.41 -21.23
N GLU A 350 -10.46 -6.80 -21.90
CA GLU A 350 -10.41 -6.66 -23.36
C GLU A 350 -9.58 -7.79 -24.01
N LYS A 351 -9.04 -8.70 -23.20
CA LYS A 351 -8.14 -9.79 -23.62
C LYS A 351 -8.81 -11.15 -23.40
N PRO A 352 -9.36 -11.81 -24.45
CA PRO A 352 -10.21 -13.01 -24.32
C PRO A 352 -9.59 -14.19 -23.56
N ASN A 353 -8.26 -14.28 -23.52
CA ASN A 353 -7.51 -15.38 -22.90
C ASN A 353 -6.58 -14.90 -21.78
N TRP A 354 -6.81 -13.71 -21.23
CA TRP A 354 -5.98 -13.19 -20.15
C TRP A 354 -6.04 -14.11 -18.93
N LYS A 355 -4.87 -14.39 -18.36
CA LYS A 355 -4.70 -15.20 -17.14
C LYS A 355 -3.65 -14.56 -16.25
N PRO A 356 -3.78 -14.69 -14.93
CA PRO A 356 -2.78 -14.24 -13.97
C PRO A 356 -1.64 -15.26 -13.91
N VAL A 357 -0.76 -15.24 -14.91
CA VAL A 357 0.42 -16.11 -14.98
C VAL A 357 1.69 -15.26 -15.03
N PRO A 358 2.80 -15.73 -14.43
CA PRO A 358 4.08 -15.06 -14.57
C PRO A 358 4.56 -15.07 -16.04
N PRO A 359 5.38 -14.09 -16.46
CA PRO A 359 6.01 -14.09 -17.78
C PRO A 359 6.75 -15.40 -18.04
N GLN A 360 6.56 -16.03 -19.21
CA GLN A 360 7.22 -17.31 -19.50
C GLN A 360 8.65 -17.14 -20.01
N THR A 361 8.97 -15.96 -20.55
CA THR A 361 10.32 -15.60 -21.01
C THR A 361 10.69 -14.18 -20.59
N ALA A 362 11.98 -13.83 -20.68
CA ALA A 362 12.46 -12.49 -20.39
C ALA A 362 11.88 -11.44 -21.37
N GLU A 363 11.56 -11.85 -22.59
CA GLU A 363 10.92 -10.99 -23.59
C GLU A 363 9.45 -10.70 -23.27
N GLU A 364 8.77 -11.59 -22.54
CA GLU A 364 7.42 -11.38 -22.03
C GLU A 364 7.40 -10.57 -20.72
N ASP A 365 8.55 -10.40 -20.07
CA ASP A 365 8.66 -9.68 -18.81
C ASP A 365 8.68 -8.15 -19.01
N HIS A 366 7.51 -7.64 -19.36
CA HIS A 366 7.26 -6.20 -19.42
C HIS A 366 5.85 -5.87 -18.96
N PRO A 367 5.62 -4.64 -18.46
CA PRO A 367 4.28 -4.17 -18.14
C PRO A 367 3.31 -4.34 -19.33
N PRO A 368 2.01 -4.60 -19.08
CA PRO A 368 1.04 -4.77 -20.15
C PRO A 368 0.98 -3.55 -21.07
N LEU A 369 1.18 -3.79 -22.37
CA LEU A 369 1.25 -2.75 -23.40
C LEU A 369 -0.09 -2.16 -23.79
#